data_AF-G0A0U9-F1
#
_entry.id   AF-G0A0U9-F1
#
_cell.length_a   1.000
_cell.length_b   1.000
_cell.length_c   1.000
_cell.angle_alpha   90.00
_cell.angle_beta   90.00
_cell.angle_gamma   90.00
#
_symmetry.space_group_name_H-M   'P 1'
#
loop_
_entity.id
_entity.type
_entity.pdbx_description
1 polymer ?
#
loop_
_entity_poly.entity_id
_entity_poly.type
_entity_poly.pdbx_seq_one_letter_code
_entity_poly.pdbx_strand_id
1 'polypeptide(L)'
;MKRYPLFILALLAAVSLAGCAALNWRDELVTSKTLEADGYSRFDDSGRLSVNNRWLSAQQVAKLNAYRGLADQLYYEPLGENKTIGSQVISHEVYRVYLDIYLRSAQATDYRTVQDSLKTTLKLTLTPRFYQCMSGGTVQAKQCIQEDDKLAYSRLGYKTAYTTSANLACGTIDCSDQISVSGFSKDRNPVDGFLLNAGLYDMEWIANTGARTLFNRMLINGFINAL
;
A
#
# COMPACT_ATOMS: atom_id res chain seq x y z
N MET A 1 70.79 -6.56 -20.21
CA MET A 1 69.97 -5.96 -19.14
C MET A 1 68.51 -5.91 -19.59
N LYS A 2 67.67 -6.84 -19.10
CA LYS A 2 66.26 -7.05 -19.51
C LYS A 2 65.33 -6.14 -18.69
N ARG A 3 64.91 -4.99 -19.25
CA ARG A 3 63.96 -4.04 -18.61
C ARG A 3 62.48 -4.25 -19.00
N TYR A 4 62.18 -5.23 -19.84
CA TYR A 4 60.84 -5.48 -20.36
C TYR A 4 59.82 -6.15 -19.42
N PRO A 5 60.17 -6.95 -18.37
CA PRO A 5 59.13 -7.66 -17.62
C PRO A 5 58.33 -6.74 -16.67
N LEU A 6 58.89 -5.59 -16.28
CA LEU A 6 58.27 -4.68 -15.33
C LEU A 6 57.21 -3.78 -16.00
N PHE A 7 57.40 -3.44 -17.28
CA PHE A 7 56.42 -2.69 -18.07
C PHE A 7 55.18 -3.52 -18.41
N ILE A 8 55.35 -4.82 -18.70
CA ILE A 8 54.24 -5.72 -19.04
C ILE A 8 53.33 -5.94 -17.82
N LEU A 9 53.93 -6.05 -16.63
CA LEU A 9 53.18 -6.26 -15.38
C LEU A 9 52.39 -5.01 -14.95
N ALA A 10 52.93 -3.81 -15.21
CA ALA A 10 52.22 -2.56 -14.96
C ALA A 10 51.03 -2.35 -15.91
N LEU A 11 51.15 -2.78 -17.17
CA LEU A 11 50.09 -2.66 -18.18
C LEU A 11 48.94 -3.65 -17.91
N LEU A 12 49.25 -4.86 -17.43
CA LEU A 12 48.24 -5.84 -16.98
C LEU A 12 47.50 -5.39 -15.72
N ALA A 13 48.18 -4.70 -14.79
CA ALA A 13 47.54 -4.12 -13.62
C ALA A 13 46.61 -2.93 -13.96
N ALA A 14 46.94 -2.13 -14.99
CA ALA A 14 46.08 -1.03 -15.41
C ALA A 14 44.77 -1.49 -16.07
N VAL A 15 44.77 -2.65 -16.74
CA VAL A 15 43.58 -3.20 -17.43
C VAL A 15 42.57 -3.80 -16.44
N SER A 16 43.01 -4.32 -15.28
CA SER A 16 42.10 -4.89 -14.28
C SER A 16 41.33 -3.84 -13.48
N LEU A 17 41.82 -2.59 -13.38
CA LEU A 17 41.09 -1.50 -12.72
C LEU A 17 40.03 -0.82 -13.59
N ALA A 18 40.05 -1.01 -14.92
CA ALA A 18 39.09 -0.38 -15.83
C ALA A 18 37.74 -1.13 -15.93
N GLY A 19 37.60 -2.30 -15.30
CA GLY A 19 36.40 -3.14 -15.37
C GLY A 19 35.20 -2.70 -14.50
N CYS A 20 35.34 -1.64 -13.69
CA CYS A 20 34.29 -1.17 -12.77
C CYS A 20 33.85 0.28 -13.02
N ALA A 21 34.01 0.79 -14.25
CA ALA A 21 33.53 2.12 -14.60
C ALA A 21 32.41 2.05 -15.64
N ALA A 22 31.25 2.56 -15.24
CA ALA A 22 30.06 2.85 -16.03
C ALA A 22 29.14 1.68 -16.41
N LEU A 23 28.46 1.12 -15.40
CA LEU A 23 27.02 0.88 -15.60
C LEU A 23 26.37 2.27 -15.71
N ASN A 24 26.07 2.67 -16.95
CA ASN A 24 25.36 3.90 -17.24
C ASN A 24 23.86 3.64 -16.96
N TRP A 25 23.47 3.70 -15.69
CA TRP A 25 22.07 3.76 -15.32
C TRP A 25 21.57 5.10 -15.84
N ARG A 26 20.78 5.08 -16.91
CA ARG A 26 19.96 6.23 -17.27
C ARG A 26 19.02 6.44 -16.09
N ASP A 27 19.40 7.30 -15.15
CA ASP A 27 18.48 7.93 -14.21
C ASP A 27 17.55 8.78 -15.07
N GLU A 28 16.50 8.16 -15.58
CA GLU A 28 15.30 8.88 -15.96
C GLU A 28 14.85 9.58 -14.69
N LEU A 29 15.07 10.90 -14.64
CA LEU A 29 14.63 11.76 -13.54
C LEU A 29 13.14 11.52 -13.33
N VAL A 30 12.81 10.63 -12.40
CA VAL A 30 11.44 10.25 -12.07
C VAL A 30 10.79 11.50 -11.49
N THR A 31 10.12 12.24 -12.35
CA THR A 31 9.35 13.43 -11.98
C THR A 31 8.10 12.97 -11.24
N SER A 32 7.67 13.74 -10.25
CA SER A 32 6.43 13.44 -9.53
C SER A 32 5.26 13.40 -10.50
N LYS A 33 4.51 12.28 -10.51
CA LYS A 33 3.32 12.09 -11.34
C LYS A 33 2.08 12.22 -10.47
N THR A 34 1.01 12.86 -10.96
CA THR A 34 -0.27 12.86 -10.24
C THR A 34 -1.28 12.02 -10.99
N LEU A 35 -1.88 11.06 -10.29
CA LEU A 35 -3.00 10.26 -10.76
C LEU A 35 -4.30 10.87 -10.25
N GLU A 36 -5.31 10.84 -11.10
CA GLU A 36 -6.65 11.34 -10.77
C GLU A 36 -7.70 10.33 -11.21
N ALA A 37 -8.71 10.14 -10.37
CA ALA A 37 -9.83 9.26 -10.68
C ALA A 37 -11.15 9.88 -10.21
N ASP A 38 -12.16 9.70 -11.05
CA ASP A 38 -13.51 10.16 -10.79
C ASP A 38 -14.38 9.02 -10.27
N GLY A 39 -15.26 9.34 -9.34
CA GLY A 39 -16.27 8.45 -8.81
C GLY A 39 -17.62 9.10 -8.81
N TYR A 40 -18.64 8.31 -9.14
CA TYR A 40 -20.02 8.77 -9.24
C TYR A 40 -20.90 8.00 -8.25
N SER A 41 -21.91 8.67 -7.72
CA SER A 41 -22.99 8.05 -6.96
C SER A 41 -24.31 8.73 -7.28
N ARG A 42 -25.41 7.99 -7.19
CA ARG A 42 -26.75 8.56 -7.26
C ARG A 42 -27.23 8.93 -5.87
N PHE A 43 -28.08 9.95 -5.78
CA PHE A 43 -28.78 10.27 -4.56
C PHE A 43 -29.87 9.22 -4.26
N ASP A 44 -30.08 8.93 -2.98
CA ASP A 44 -31.19 8.09 -2.55
C ASP A 44 -32.48 8.89 -2.49
N ASP A 45 -33.30 8.79 -3.53
CA ASP A 45 -34.57 9.51 -3.64
C ASP A 45 -35.77 8.74 -3.05
N SER A 46 -35.53 7.66 -2.32
CA SER A 46 -36.60 6.85 -1.70
C SER A 46 -37.35 7.56 -0.54
N GLY A 47 -36.90 8.75 -0.14
CA GLY A 47 -37.48 9.50 0.99
C GLY A 47 -37.14 8.93 2.37
N ARG A 48 -36.36 7.83 2.44
CA ARG A 48 -36.00 7.15 3.70
C ARG A 48 -34.93 7.88 4.51
N LEU A 49 -34.08 8.66 3.83
CA LEU A 49 -32.98 9.40 4.42
C LEU A 49 -33.29 10.89 4.48
N SER A 50 -32.86 11.55 5.57
CA SER A 50 -32.81 13.01 5.64
C SER A 50 -31.88 13.57 4.55
N VAL A 51 -32.07 14.83 4.16
CA VAL A 51 -31.26 15.48 3.11
C VAL A 51 -29.76 15.38 3.41
N ASN A 52 -29.35 15.63 4.66
CA ASN A 52 -27.96 15.52 5.07
C ASN A 52 -27.44 14.07 5.00
N ASN A 53 -28.23 13.10 5.43
CA ASN A 53 -27.82 11.69 5.39
C ASN A 53 -27.73 11.18 3.95
N ARG A 54 -28.63 11.61 3.07
CA ARG A 54 -28.59 11.33 1.63
C ARG A 54 -27.32 11.88 1.00
N TRP A 55 -26.97 13.12 1.32
CA TRP A 55 -25.75 13.76 0.82
C TRP A 55 -24.49 13.03 1.29
N LEU A 56 -24.38 12.73 2.59
CA LEU A 56 -23.25 12.00 3.14
C LEU A 56 -23.12 10.58 2.55
N SER A 57 -24.23 9.87 2.38
CA SER A 57 -24.26 8.55 1.77
C SER A 57 -23.75 8.59 0.33
N ALA A 58 -24.28 9.51 -0.50
CA ALA A 58 -23.80 9.72 -1.85
C ALA A 58 -22.30 10.08 -1.87
N GLN A 59 -21.86 10.96 -0.98
CA GLN A 59 -20.45 11.36 -0.88
C GLN A 59 -19.53 10.17 -0.58
N GLN A 60 -19.92 9.29 0.33
CA GLN A 60 -19.16 8.08 0.67
C GLN A 60 -19.06 7.13 -0.51
N VAL A 61 -20.17 6.90 -1.22
CA VAL A 61 -20.21 6.00 -2.38
C VAL A 61 -19.41 6.57 -3.55
N ALA A 62 -19.56 7.86 -3.85
CA ALA A 62 -18.80 8.52 -4.91
C ALA A 62 -17.30 8.48 -4.62
N LYS A 63 -16.89 8.78 -3.37
CA LYS A 63 -15.50 8.68 -2.94
C LYS A 63 -14.96 7.25 -3.06
N LEU A 64 -15.74 6.24 -2.66
CA LEU A 64 -15.34 4.84 -2.77
C LEU A 64 -15.14 4.42 -4.23
N ASN A 65 -16.02 4.85 -5.13
CA ASN A 65 -15.89 4.57 -6.56
C ASN A 65 -14.66 5.26 -7.17
N ALA A 66 -14.38 6.51 -6.79
CA ALA A 66 -13.16 7.21 -7.19
C ALA A 66 -11.91 6.47 -6.68
N TYR A 67 -11.94 5.97 -5.44
CA TYR A 67 -10.83 5.22 -4.85
C TYR A 67 -10.56 3.92 -5.61
N ARG A 68 -11.60 3.19 -6.03
CA ARG A 68 -11.45 1.99 -6.86
C ARG A 68 -10.78 2.29 -8.19
N GLY A 69 -11.22 3.34 -8.89
CA GLY A 69 -10.61 3.76 -10.16
C GLY A 69 -9.15 4.20 -9.98
N LEU A 70 -8.85 4.90 -8.89
CA LEU A 70 -7.49 5.32 -8.56
C LEU A 70 -6.58 4.12 -8.25
N ALA A 71 -7.08 3.16 -7.47
CA ALA A 71 -6.36 1.92 -7.19
C ALA A 71 -6.06 1.17 -8.47
N ASP A 72 -7.06 1.00 -9.35
CA ASP A 72 -6.89 0.32 -10.64
C ASP A 72 -5.77 0.96 -11.49
N GLN A 73 -5.83 2.29 -11.69
CA GLN A 73 -4.76 3.03 -12.38
C GLN A 73 -3.38 2.78 -11.75
N LEU A 74 -3.31 2.76 -10.42
CA LEU A 74 -2.06 2.56 -9.71
C LEU A 74 -1.50 1.14 -9.87
N TYR A 75 -2.34 0.10 -9.95
CA TYR A 75 -1.89 -1.27 -10.22
C TYR A 75 -1.26 -1.43 -11.60
N TYR A 76 -1.74 -0.67 -12.59
CA TYR A 76 -1.21 -0.67 -13.96
C TYR A 76 -0.05 0.32 -14.18
N GLU A 77 0.30 1.12 -13.18
CA GLU A 77 1.38 2.09 -13.30
C GLU A 77 2.72 1.39 -13.58
N PRO A 78 3.47 1.81 -14.61
CA PRO A 78 4.77 1.25 -14.91
C PRO A 78 5.81 1.67 -13.87
N LEU A 79 6.71 0.75 -13.56
CA LEU A 79 7.81 0.94 -12.61
C LEU A 79 9.19 0.85 -13.28
N GLY A 80 9.24 0.35 -14.52
CA GLY A 80 10.45 0.18 -15.34
C GLY A 80 10.15 -0.67 -16.57
N GLU A 81 11.18 -1.10 -17.31
CA GLU A 81 11.06 -1.64 -18.68
C GLU A 81 10.24 -2.94 -18.85
N ASN A 82 9.79 -3.60 -17.80
CA ASN A 82 8.84 -4.73 -17.88
C ASN A 82 8.17 -5.06 -16.52
N LYS A 83 8.04 -4.05 -15.65
CA LYS A 83 7.46 -4.23 -14.32
C LYS A 83 6.39 -3.17 -14.09
N THR A 84 5.28 -3.60 -13.52
CA THR A 84 4.22 -2.73 -13.03
C THR A 84 4.19 -2.77 -11.52
N ILE A 85 3.56 -1.79 -10.91
CA ILE A 85 3.26 -1.81 -9.48
C ILE A 85 2.50 -3.08 -9.09
N GLY A 86 1.51 -3.48 -9.90
CA GLY A 86 0.75 -4.71 -9.68
C GLY A 86 1.63 -5.95 -9.64
N SER A 87 2.64 -6.07 -10.50
CA SER A 87 3.54 -7.24 -10.48
C SER A 87 4.40 -7.30 -9.21
N GLN A 88 4.81 -6.15 -8.65
CA GLN A 88 5.49 -6.09 -7.35
C GLN A 88 4.59 -6.51 -6.20
N VAL A 89 3.35 -6.01 -6.18
CA VAL A 89 2.34 -6.34 -5.17
C VAL A 89 2.02 -7.84 -5.15
N ILE A 90 1.90 -8.45 -6.32
CA ILE A 90 1.67 -9.90 -6.46
C ILE A 90 2.90 -10.67 -5.98
N SER A 91 4.10 -10.18 -6.25
CA SER A 91 5.34 -10.86 -5.88
C SER A 91 5.47 -10.99 -4.36
N HIS A 92 5.36 -9.89 -3.61
CA HIS A 92 5.61 -9.87 -2.16
C HIS A 92 4.61 -8.97 -1.39
N GLU A 93 4.14 -9.47 -0.24
CA GLU A 93 3.15 -8.77 0.60
C GLU A 93 3.60 -7.38 1.09
N VAL A 94 4.90 -7.16 1.28
CA VAL A 94 5.43 -5.86 1.71
C VAL A 94 5.02 -4.73 0.77
N TYR A 95 5.03 -4.97 -0.54
CA TYR A 95 4.64 -3.97 -1.53
C TYR A 95 3.13 -3.74 -1.51
N ARG A 96 2.31 -4.78 -1.25
CA ARG A 96 0.87 -4.63 -1.03
C ARG A 96 0.59 -3.69 0.13
N VAL A 97 1.23 -3.94 1.28
CA VAL A 97 1.05 -3.13 2.50
C VAL A 97 1.48 -1.68 2.23
N TYR A 98 2.64 -1.47 1.60
CA TYR A 98 3.11 -0.13 1.25
C TYR A 98 2.14 0.58 0.29
N LEU A 99 1.64 -0.12 -0.73
CA LEU A 99 0.68 0.42 -1.69
C LEU A 99 -0.64 0.83 -1.02
N ASP A 100 -1.20 -0.04 -0.17
CA ASP A 100 -2.46 0.22 0.55
C ASP A 100 -2.35 1.44 1.47
N ILE A 101 -1.21 1.57 2.14
CA ILE A 101 -0.88 2.72 2.97
C ILE A 101 -0.76 3.99 2.12
N TYR A 102 -0.07 3.91 0.99
CA TYR A 102 0.11 5.05 0.09
C TYR A 102 -1.21 5.51 -0.52
N LEU A 103 -2.08 4.58 -0.94
CA LEU A 103 -3.41 4.89 -1.47
C LEU A 103 -4.29 5.66 -0.47
N ARG A 104 -4.15 5.42 0.84
CA ARG A 104 -4.89 6.17 1.88
C ARG A 104 -4.53 7.66 1.92
N SER A 105 -3.37 8.05 1.37
CA SER A 105 -2.97 9.45 1.26
C SER A 105 -3.66 10.21 0.12
N ALA A 106 -4.47 9.53 -0.70
CA ALA A 106 -5.25 10.15 -1.76
C ALA A 106 -6.22 11.20 -1.19
N GLN A 107 -6.22 12.38 -1.80
CA GLN A 107 -7.03 13.51 -1.35
C GLN A 107 -8.23 13.71 -2.27
N ALA A 108 -9.39 14.01 -1.69
CA ALA A 108 -10.55 14.42 -2.45
C ALA A 108 -10.44 15.91 -2.75
N THR A 109 -10.34 16.26 -4.04
CA THR A 109 -10.15 17.65 -4.46
C THR A 109 -11.42 18.35 -4.89
N ASP A 110 -12.42 17.59 -5.33
CA ASP A 110 -13.68 18.14 -5.84
C ASP A 110 -14.86 17.25 -5.46
N TYR A 111 -15.98 17.91 -5.14
CA TYR A 111 -17.30 17.31 -4.96
C TYR A 111 -18.30 18.18 -5.70
N ARG A 112 -18.90 17.63 -6.77
CA ARG A 112 -19.86 18.39 -7.58
C ARG A 112 -21.07 17.55 -7.96
N THR A 113 -22.23 18.18 -7.93
CA THR A 113 -23.46 17.58 -8.44
C THR A 113 -23.46 17.65 -9.96
N VAL A 114 -23.68 16.52 -10.61
CA VAL A 114 -23.85 16.39 -12.06
C VAL A 114 -25.17 15.66 -12.28
N GLN A 115 -26.20 16.40 -12.70
CA GLN A 115 -27.58 15.89 -12.80
C GLN A 115 -28.03 15.29 -11.45
N ASP A 116 -28.52 14.06 -11.44
CA ASP A 116 -28.98 13.35 -10.23
C ASP A 116 -27.86 12.57 -9.52
N SER A 117 -26.60 12.89 -9.81
CA SER A 117 -25.45 12.18 -9.29
C SER A 117 -24.44 13.12 -8.64
N LEU A 118 -23.81 12.65 -7.57
CA LEU A 118 -22.64 13.28 -6.99
C LEU A 118 -21.39 12.72 -7.65
N LYS A 119 -20.56 13.61 -8.21
CA LYS A 119 -19.22 13.31 -8.70
C LYS A 119 -18.18 13.73 -7.67
N THR A 120 -17.20 12.87 -7.46
CA THR A 120 -16.01 13.13 -6.63
C THR A 120 -14.76 12.85 -7.44
N THR A 121 -13.77 13.72 -7.35
CA THR A 121 -12.44 13.49 -7.93
C THR A 121 -11.43 13.29 -6.81
N LEU A 122 -10.73 12.16 -6.83
CA LEU A 122 -9.57 11.89 -5.97
C LEU A 122 -8.28 12.14 -6.74
N LYS A 123 -7.28 12.68 -6.05
CA LYS A 123 -5.93 12.87 -6.56
C LYS A 123 -4.92 12.16 -5.66
N LEU A 124 -3.91 11.57 -6.29
CA LEU A 124 -2.78 10.96 -5.61
C LEU A 124 -1.50 11.30 -6.36
N THR A 125 -0.58 11.94 -5.66
CA THR A 125 0.73 12.28 -6.22
C THR A 125 1.71 11.16 -5.92
N LEU A 126 2.24 10.55 -6.96
CA LEU A 126 3.34 9.58 -6.94
C LEU A 126 4.65 10.34 -6.89
N THR A 127 5.33 10.23 -5.75
CA THR A 127 6.62 10.90 -5.51
C THR A 127 7.77 10.07 -6.09
N PRO A 128 8.94 10.67 -6.35
CA PRO A 128 10.13 9.91 -6.76
C PRO A 128 10.49 8.82 -5.73
N ARG A 129 10.34 9.15 -4.43
CA ARG A 129 10.51 8.21 -3.31
C ARG A 129 9.55 7.03 -3.41
N PHE A 130 8.29 7.25 -3.80
CA PHE A 130 7.34 6.15 -4.02
C PHE A 130 7.86 5.15 -5.05
N TYR A 131 8.32 5.62 -6.21
CA TYR A 131 8.89 4.75 -7.23
C TYR A 131 10.15 4.03 -6.74
N GLN A 132 11.04 4.70 -5.98
CA GLN A 132 12.22 4.07 -5.38
C GLN A 132 11.86 2.94 -4.41
N CYS A 133 10.85 3.14 -3.56
CA CYS A 133 10.39 2.13 -2.60
C CYS A 133 9.71 0.94 -3.28
N MET A 134 9.01 1.19 -4.39
CA MET A 134 8.33 0.15 -5.16
C MET A 134 9.30 -0.64 -6.06
N SER A 135 10.31 0.02 -6.65
CA SER A 135 11.28 -0.62 -7.55
C SER A 135 12.44 -1.29 -6.82
N GLY A 136 12.70 -0.87 -5.58
CA GLY A 136 13.72 -1.42 -4.70
C GLY A 136 13.42 -2.83 -4.19
N GLY A 137 14.38 -3.42 -3.49
CA GLY A 137 14.22 -4.73 -2.85
C GLY A 137 13.28 -4.68 -1.63
N THR A 138 12.91 -5.85 -1.11
CA THR A 138 11.97 -5.96 0.04
C THR A 138 12.47 -5.26 1.30
N VAL A 139 13.78 -5.21 1.52
CA VAL A 139 14.39 -4.52 2.67
C VAL A 139 14.15 -3.01 2.57
N GLN A 140 14.32 -2.44 1.38
CA GLN A 140 14.09 -1.02 1.12
C GLN A 140 12.59 -0.68 1.25
N ALA A 141 11.70 -1.53 0.72
CA ALA A 141 10.26 -1.36 0.89
C ALA A 141 9.85 -1.36 2.38
N LYS A 142 10.43 -2.25 3.21
CA LYS A 142 10.20 -2.27 4.66
C LYS A 142 10.69 -0.98 5.34
N GLN A 143 11.87 -0.48 4.96
CA GLN A 143 12.39 0.79 5.46
C GLN A 143 11.45 1.95 5.10
N CYS A 144 10.95 2.00 3.86
CA CYS A 144 10.00 3.03 3.44
C CYS A 144 8.70 3.00 4.26
N ILE A 145 8.19 1.82 4.62
CA ILE A 145 7.01 1.70 5.50
C ILE A 145 7.30 2.29 6.89
N GLN A 146 8.49 2.05 7.44
CA GLN A 146 8.89 2.53 8.76
C GLN A 146 9.18 4.03 8.79
N GLU A 147 9.88 4.55 7.80
CA GLU A 147 10.31 5.94 7.74
C GLU A 147 9.18 6.91 7.40
N ASP A 148 8.21 6.49 6.58
CA ASP A 148 7.11 7.36 6.20
C ASP A 148 6.08 7.58 7.34
N ASP A 149 6.35 7.07 8.56
CA ASP A 149 5.44 7.02 9.74
C ASP A 149 4.02 6.59 9.36
N LYS A 150 3.98 5.78 8.30
CA LYS A 150 2.80 5.49 7.49
C LYS A 150 2.16 4.18 7.90
N LEU A 151 2.65 3.60 9.01
CA LEU A 151 1.93 2.67 9.85
C LEU A 151 0.72 3.40 10.44
N ALA A 152 -0.25 3.72 9.57
CA ALA A 152 -1.62 3.83 10.00
C ALA A 152 -1.86 2.54 10.77
N TYR A 153 -2.06 2.66 12.08
CA TYR A 153 -2.57 1.59 12.92
C TYR A 153 -3.76 0.98 12.20
N SER A 154 -3.52 -0.02 11.36
CA SER A 154 -4.56 -0.89 10.89
C SER A 154 -5.05 -1.52 12.17
N ARG A 155 -6.38 -1.47 12.39
CA ARG A 155 -7.02 -2.16 13.51
C ARG A 155 -6.60 -3.63 13.61
N LEU A 156 -6.06 -4.19 12.52
CA LEU A 156 -5.31 -5.43 12.48
C LEU A 156 -3.82 -5.07 12.62
N GLY A 157 -3.28 -5.13 13.83
CA GLY A 157 -1.83 -4.98 14.03
C GLY A 157 -1.10 -6.04 13.20
N TYR A 158 -0.27 -5.62 12.25
CA TYR A 158 0.56 -6.53 11.48
C TYR A 158 1.62 -7.13 12.42
N LYS A 159 1.31 -8.25 13.07
CA LYS A 159 2.30 -9.03 13.80
C LYS A 159 3.26 -9.66 12.81
N THR A 160 4.56 -9.64 13.14
CA THR A 160 5.58 -10.33 12.35
C THR A 160 5.32 -11.83 12.41
N ALA A 161 4.90 -12.42 11.29
CA ALA A 161 4.72 -13.87 11.16
C ALA A 161 5.98 -14.50 10.53
N TYR A 162 6.25 -15.77 10.84
CA TYR A 162 7.25 -16.56 10.12
C TYR A 162 6.72 -16.81 8.71
N THR A 163 7.34 -16.20 7.70
CA THR A 163 6.90 -16.28 6.30
C THR A 163 7.69 -17.33 5.53
N THR A 164 7.04 -17.97 4.56
CA THR A 164 7.68 -18.86 3.58
C THR A 164 7.18 -18.51 2.18
N SER A 165 7.95 -18.85 1.15
CA SER A 165 7.51 -18.72 -0.24
C SER A 165 6.59 -19.89 -0.58
N ALA A 166 5.37 -19.59 -1.00
CA ALA A 166 4.47 -20.59 -1.55
C ALA A 166 4.75 -20.73 -3.05
N ASN A 167 5.19 -21.92 -3.47
CA ASN A 167 5.21 -22.27 -4.88
C ASN A 167 3.79 -22.71 -5.27
N LEU A 168 3.14 -21.93 -6.13
CA LEU A 168 1.79 -22.22 -6.65
C LEU A 168 1.82 -23.24 -7.82
N ALA A 169 2.87 -24.06 -7.92
CA ALA A 169 3.01 -25.12 -8.91
C ALA A 169 1.77 -26.04 -8.89
N CYS A 170 0.89 -25.82 -9.87
CA CYS A 170 -0.31 -26.60 -10.10
C CYS A 170 0.09 -27.95 -10.68
N GLY A 171 -0.28 -29.03 -9.99
CA GLY A 171 0.11 -30.39 -10.35
C GLY A 171 -0.53 -30.95 -11.62
N THR A 172 -1.61 -30.36 -12.12
CA THR A 172 -2.24 -30.75 -13.39
C THR A 172 -3.14 -29.61 -13.88
N ILE A 173 -2.86 -29.11 -15.09
CA ILE A 173 -3.59 -28.09 -15.87
C ILE A 173 -3.21 -26.64 -15.52
N ASP A 174 -2.21 -26.14 -16.24
CA ASP A 174 -1.87 -24.74 -16.53
C ASP A 174 -2.04 -23.71 -15.39
N CYS A 175 -1.08 -23.70 -14.47
CA CYS A 175 -0.72 -22.46 -13.78
C CYS A 175 0.72 -22.17 -14.17
N SER A 176 0.95 -21.04 -14.85
CA SER A 176 2.27 -20.66 -15.31
C SER A 176 3.25 -20.63 -14.14
N ASP A 177 4.46 -21.17 -14.36
CA ASP A 177 5.59 -21.23 -13.41
C ASP A 177 6.13 -19.83 -13.00
N GLN A 178 5.33 -18.79 -13.17
CA GLN A 178 5.74 -17.40 -13.12
C GLN A 178 5.31 -16.69 -11.83
N ILE A 179 4.50 -17.33 -10.97
CA ILE A 179 3.94 -16.69 -9.78
C ILE A 179 4.37 -17.43 -8.50
N SER A 180 5.52 -17.02 -7.96
CA SER A 180 5.96 -17.36 -6.61
C SER A 180 5.61 -16.21 -5.67
N VAL A 181 4.63 -16.40 -4.79
CA VAL A 181 4.26 -15.39 -3.80
C VAL A 181 4.99 -15.65 -2.49
N SER A 182 5.75 -14.65 -2.03
CA SER A 182 6.47 -14.71 -0.75
C SER A 182 5.82 -13.80 0.29
N GLY A 183 5.84 -14.22 1.55
CA GLY A 183 5.30 -13.43 2.65
C GLY A 183 4.15 -14.08 3.42
N PHE A 184 3.67 -15.25 3.01
CA PHE A 184 2.62 -15.94 3.76
C PHE A 184 3.21 -16.87 4.82
N SER A 185 2.61 -16.86 6.02
CA SER A 185 2.93 -17.85 7.04
C SER A 185 2.20 -19.16 6.75
N LYS A 186 2.92 -20.28 6.81
CA LYS A 186 2.34 -21.63 6.64
C LYS A 186 1.71 -22.14 7.93
N ASP A 187 2.10 -21.57 9.07
CA ASP A 187 1.69 -22.01 10.38
C ASP A 187 0.48 -21.21 10.87
N ARG A 188 -0.59 -21.93 11.17
CA ARG A 188 -1.78 -21.34 11.78
C ARG A 188 -1.40 -20.94 13.21
N ASN A 189 -1.23 -19.65 13.46
CA ASN A 189 -1.00 -19.17 14.82
C ASN A 189 -2.20 -19.60 15.69
N PRO A 190 -1.99 -20.44 16.72
CA PRO A 190 -3.09 -21.00 17.51
C PRO A 190 -3.88 -19.91 18.23
N VAL A 191 -3.21 -18.80 18.57
CA VAL A 191 -3.85 -17.63 19.17
C VAL A 191 -4.78 -16.94 18.19
N ASP A 192 -4.35 -16.74 16.94
CA ASP A 192 -5.17 -16.11 15.90
C ASP A 192 -6.37 -17.00 15.55
N GLY A 193 -6.17 -18.32 15.49
CA GLY A 193 -7.26 -19.29 15.28
C GLY A 193 -8.30 -19.28 16.40
N PHE A 194 -7.86 -19.15 17.66
CA PHE A 194 -8.77 -19.01 18.80
C PHE A 194 -9.53 -17.68 18.76
N LEU A 195 -8.84 -16.57 18.51
CA LEU A 195 -9.46 -15.25 18.43
C LEU A 195 -10.46 -15.15 17.26
N LEU A 196 -10.15 -15.75 16.09
CA LEU A 196 -11.09 -15.84 14.98
C LEU A 196 -12.31 -16.71 15.32
N ASN A 197 -12.11 -17.92 15.86
CA ASN A 197 -13.20 -18.85 16.16
C ASN A 197 -14.10 -18.36 17.31
N ALA A 198 -13.53 -17.64 18.27
CA ALA A 198 -14.30 -17.06 19.36
C ALA A 198 -14.91 -15.70 18.98
N GLY A 199 -14.71 -15.20 17.75
CA GLY A 199 -15.20 -13.90 17.31
C GLY A 199 -14.53 -12.72 18.03
N LEU A 200 -13.38 -12.97 18.66
CA LEU A 200 -12.72 -12.03 19.54
C LEU A 200 -11.68 -11.15 18.84
N TYR A 201 -11.47 -11.36 17.54
CA TYR A 201 -10.45 -10.66 16.75
C TYR A 201 -10.66 -9.13 16.71
N ASP A 202 -11.91 -8.66 16.85
CA ASP A 202 -12.28 -7.23 16.85
C ASP A 202 -12.43 -6.63 18.26
N MET A 203 -12.23 -7.39 19.34
CA MET A 203 -12.63 -6.94 20.69
C MET A 203 -11.63 -6.03 21.39
N GLU A 204 -10.35 -6.03 21.01
CA GLU A 204 -9.42 -5.02 21.55
C GLU A 204 -9.90 -3.60 21.20
N TRP A 205 -10.48 -3.43 20.00
CA TRP A 205 -11.06 -2.15 19.60
C TRP A 205 -12.39 -1.85 20.31
N ILE A 206 -13.27 -2.85 20.51
CA ILE A 206 -14.53 -2.69 21.25
C ILE A 206 -14.25 -2.38 22.72
N ALA A 207 -13.25 -3.01 23.34
CA ALA A 207 -12.88 -2.74 24.72
C ALA A 207 -12.30 -1.33 24.87
N ASN A 208 -11.42 -0.90 23.97
CA ASN A 208 -10.78 0.43 24.08
C ASN A 208 -11.76 1.56 23.72
N THR A 209 -12.65 1.35 22.74
CA THR A 209 -13.70 2.29 22.34
C THR A 209 -14.87 2.29 23.33
N GLY A 210 -15.26 1.11 23.81
CA GLY A 210 -16.25 0.90 24.85
C GLY A 210 -15.84 1.51 26.18
N ALA A 211 -14.58 1.30 26.59
CA ALA A 211 -14.02 1.96 27.77
C ALA A 211 -14.02 3.47 27.58
N ARG A 212 -13.50 4.00 26.46
CA ARG A 212 -13.51 5.46 26.21
C ARG A 212 -14.90 6.07 26.19
N THR A 213 -15.88 5.40 25.59
CA THR A 213 -17.27 5.87 25.56
C THR A 213 -17.92 5.80 26.94
N LEU A 214 -17.64 4.75 27.72
CA LEU A 214 -18.10 4.63 29.10
C LEU A 214 -17.45 5.68 30.02
N PHE A 215 -16.14 5.90 29.89
CA PHE A 215 -15.39 6.93 30.62
C PHE A 215 -15.91 8.33 30.29
N ASN A 216 -16.10 8.65 29.01
CA ASN A 216 -16.68 9.95 28.62
C ASN A 216 -18.11 10.10 29.14
N ARG A 217 -18.93 9.03 29.13
CA ARG A 217 -20.30 9.09 29.64
C ARG A 217 -20.34 9.25 31.16
N MET A 218 -19.45 8.60 31.90
CA MET A 218 -19.31 8.77 33.35
C MET A 218 -18.78 10.15 33.73
N LEU A 219 -17.81 10.69 32.97
CA LEU A 219 -17.30 12.04 33.19
C LEU A 219 -18.38 13.10 32.90
N ILE A 220 -19.10 12.98 31.79
CA ILE A 220 -20.18 13.92 31.45
C ILE A 220 -21.32 13.84 32.47
N ASN A 221 -21.76 12.66 32.87
CA ASN A 221 -22.80 12.51 33.89
C ASN A 221 -22.32 12.92 35.29
N GLY A 222 -21.03 12.76 35.60
CA GLY A 222 -20.43 13.21 36.85
C GLY A 222 -20.35 14.74 36.94
N PHE A 223 -20.08 15.43 35.83
CA PHE A 223 -20.11 16.89 35.76
C PHE A 223 -21.54 17.46 35.78
N ILE A 224 -22.52 16.78 35.16
CA ILE A 224 -23.93 17.24 35.13
C ILE A 224 -24.62 17.04 36.49
N ASN A 225 -24.24 16.05 37.29
CA ASN A 225 -24.79 15.85 38.64
C ASN A 225 -24.08 16.68 39.74
N ALA A 226 -23.05 17.45 39.38
CA ALA A 226 -22.29 18.30 40.29
C ALA A 226 -22.52 19.81 40.07
N LEU A 227 -23.47 20.15 39.20
CA LEU A 227 -24.01 21.50 38.92
C LEU A 227 -25.48 21.53 39.38
#